data_AF-A0A7C6TW47-F1
#
_entry.id   AF-A0A7C6TW47-F1
#
_cell.length_a   1.000
_cell.length_b   1.000
_cell.length_c   1.000
_cell.angle_alpha   90.00
_cell.angle_beta   90.00
_cell.angle_gamma   90.00
#
_symmetry.space_group_name_H-M   'P 1'
#
loop_
_entity.id
_entity.type
_entity.pdbx_description
1 polymer ?
#
loop_
_entity_poly.entity_id
_entity_poly.type
_entity_poly.pdbx_seq_one_letter_code
_entity_poly.pdbx_strand_id
1 'polypeptide(L)' 'AFLACINPFWSERTWRELLFDHLRMTENEAVLYFNRQFEKSIKEYDAIQAEALEMAEEMTFGIIRQFCIR' A
#
# COMPACT_ATOMS: atom_id res chain seq x y z
N ALA A 1 -0.40 1.70 -17.00
CA ALA A 1 -0.48 0.29 -16.56
C ALA A 1 0.90 -0.40 -16.51
N PHE A 2 1.61 -0.37 -15.37
CA PHE A 2 2.78 -1.26 -15.15
C PHE A 2 2.33 -2.58 -14.50
N LEU A 3 1.74 -2.54 -13.30
CA LEU A 3 1.28 -3.77 -12.64
C LEU A 3 0.17 -4.48 -13.45
N ALA A 4 -0.79 -3.71 -13.98
CA ALA A 4 -1.88 -4.27 -14.78
C ALA A 4 -1.42 -4.95 -16.09
N CYS A 5 -0.22 -4.66 -16.62
CA CYS A 5 0.30 -5.38 -17.78
C CYS A 5 1.03 -6.68 -17.41
N ILE A 6 1.46 -6.82 -16.16
CA ILE A 6 2.13 -8.02 -15.62
C ILE A 6 1.09 -9.06 -15.18
N ASN A 7 0.00 -8.60 -14.59
CA ASN A 7 -1.07 -9.45 -14.07
C ASN A 7 -2.44 -8.90 -14.49
N PRO A 8 -3.25 -9.66 -15.27
CA PRO A 8 -4.55 -9.20 -15.76
C PRO A 8 -5.59 -9.01 -14.64
N PHE A 9 -5.32 -9.50 -13.43
CA PHE A 9 -6.19 -9.35 -12.26
C PHE A 9 -5.87 -8.10 -11.43
N TRP A 10 -4.80 -7.38 -11.77
CA TRP A 10 -4.44 -6.13 -11.12
C TRP A 10 -5.03 -4.93 -11.87
N SER A 11 -5.95 -4.23 -11.21
CA SER A 11 -6.54 -2.99 -11.71
C SER A 11 -5.56 -1.83 -11.57
N GLU A 12 -5.26 -1.15 -12.69
CA GLU A 12 -4.41 0.05 -12.65
C GLU A 12 -4.99 1.15 -11.74
N ARG A 13 -6.31 1.30 -11.74
CA ARG A 13 -6.98 2.28 -10.89
C ARG A 13 -6.75 1.97 -9.41
N THR A 14 -6.98 0.72 -9.03
CA THR A 14 -6.85 0.26 -7.63
C THR A 14 -5.40 0.41 -7.15
N TRP A 15 -4.43 -0.05 -7.94
CA TRP A 15 -3.01 0.09 -7.58
C TRP A 15 -2.54 1.54 -7.50
N ARG A 16 -3.12 2.42 -8.30
CA ARG A 16 -2.83 3.86 -8.24
C ARG A 16 -3.40 4.50 -6.99
N GLU A 17 -4.63 4.14 -6.62
CA GLU A 17 -5.28 4.60 -5.38
C GLU A 17 -4.45 4.15 -4.16
N LEU A 18 -4.15 2.85 -4.05
CA LEU A 18 -3.31 2.30 -2.97
C LEU A 18 -1.94 2.98 -2.87
N LEU A 19 -1.24 3.15 -4.00
CA LEU A 19 0.08 3.79 -3.98
C LEU A 19 0.03 5.25 -3.52
N PHE A 20 -0.98 6.02 -3.97
CA PHE A 20 -1.08 7.43 -3.57
C PHE A 20 -1.53 7.60 -2.12
N ASP A 21 -2.39 6.72 -1.62
CA ASP A 21 -2.77 6.70 -0.22
C ASP A 21 -1.54 6.39 0.66
N HIS A 22 -0.74 5.37 0.29
CA HIS A 22 0.49 5.01 0.99
C HIS A 22 1.54 6.12 1.02
N LEU A 23 1.75 6.78 -0.13
CA LEU A 23 2.68 7.90 -0.22
C LEU A 23 2.22 9.07 0.65
N ARG A 24 0.91 9.37 0.66
CA ARG A 24 0.35 10.45 1.50
C ARG A 24 0.53 10.14 2.98
N MET A 25 0.28 8.90 3.41
CA MET A 25 0.49 8.48 4.81
C MET A 25 1.97 8.54 5.19
N THR A 26 2.86 8.10 4.31
CA THR A 26 4.32 8.17 4.53
C THR A 26 4.81 9.61 4.64
N GLU A 27 4.30 10.51 3.79
CA GLU A 27 4.60 11.95 3.86
C GLU A 27 4.13 12.54 5.21
N ASN A 28 2.91 12.21 5.65
CA ASN A 28 2.38 12.66 6.93
C ASN A 28 3.22 12.17 8.11
N GLU A 29 3.62 10.90 8.11
CA GLU A 29 4.47 10.32 9.15
C GLU A 29 5.80 11.08 9.24
N ALA A 30 6.45 11.36 8.10
CA ALA A 30 7.68 12.13 8.05
C ALA A 30 7.50 13.55 8.62
N VAL A 31 6.40 14.25 8.28
CA VAL A 31 6.08 15.56 8.85
C VAL A 31 5.89 15.48 10.36
N LEU A 32 5.18 14.47 10.87
CA LEU A 32 4.99 14.27 12.31
C LEU A 32 6.32 14.01 13.02
N TYR A 33 7.18 13.17 12.43
CA TYR A 33 8.50 12.85 12.96
C TYR A 33 9.39 14.10 13.03
N PHE A 34 9.47 14.89 11.96
CA PHE A 34 10.28 16.12 11.92
C PHE A 34 9.77 17.18 12.92
N ASN A 35 8.47 17.23 13.17
CA ASN A 35 7.88 18.10 14.19
C ASN A 35 7.97 17.52 15.61
N ARG A 36 8.70 16.42 15.81
CA ARG A 36 8.88 15.72 17.11
C ARG A 36 7.56 15.25 17.73
N GLN A 37 6.53 15.05 16.92
CA GLN A 37 5.22 14.53 17.35
C GLN A 37 5.24 12.99 17.35
N PHE A 38 6.16 12.39 18.12
CA PHE A 38 6.48 10.96 18.04
C PHE A 38 5.30 10.03 18.32
N GLU A 39 4.47 10.33 19.31
CA GLU A 39 3.28 9.51 19.60
C GLU A 39 2.31 9.46 18.41
N LYS A 40 2.22 10.54 17.63
CA LYS A 40 1.39 10.57 16.42
C LYS A 40 2.08 9.88 15.25
N SER A 41 3.40 10.07 15.07
CA SER A 41 4.16 9.38 14.03
C SER A 41 4.13 7.86 14.22
N ILE A 42 4.21 7.35 15.46
CA ILE A 42 4.04 5.92 15.75
C ILE A 42 2.65 5.42 15.32
N LYS A 43 1.58 6.17 15.64
CA LYS A 43 0.22 5.80 15.23
C LYS A 43 0.03 5.86 13.71
N GLU A 44 0.61 6.84 13.04
CA GLU A 44 0.59 6.94 11.57
C GLU A 44 1.36 5.74 10.97
N TYR A 45 2.50 5.39 11.55
CA TYR A 45 3.31 4.24 11.11
C TYR A 45 2.58 2.89 11.30
N ASP A 46 1.81 2.72 12.36
CA ASP A 46 0.95 1.54 12.53
C ASP A 46 -0.12 1.47 11.43
N ALA A 47 -0.69 2.62 11.02
CA ALA A 47 -1.64 2.68 9.91
C ALA A 47 -0.97 2.38 8.56
N ILE A 48 0.24 2.90 8.32
CA ILE A 48 1.05 2.60 7.12
C ILE A 48 1.30 1.10 7.00
N GLN A 49 1.63 0.43 8.11
CA GLN A 49 1.82 -1.03 8.11
C GLN A 49 0.54 -1.79 7.79
N ALA A 50 -0.60 -1.35 8.33
CA ALA A 50 -1.89 -1.98 8.04
C ALA A 50 -2.26 -1.85 6.55
N GLU A 51 -2.10 -0.67 5.95
CA GLU A 51 -2.32 -0.46 4.52
C GLU A 51 -1.32 -1.26 3.65
N ALA A 52 -0.05 -1.34 4.06
CA ALA A 52 0.93 -2.18 3.36
C ALA A 52 0.54 -3.66 3.35
N LEU A 53 -0.14 -4.16 4.40
CA LEU A 53 -0.71 -5.51 4.41
C LEU A 53 -1.87 -5.64 3.43
N GLU A 54 -2.76 -4.65 3.33
CA GLU A 54 -3.83 -4.64 2.31
C GLU A 54 -3.25 -4.66 0.89
N MET A 55 -2.20 -3.87 0.63
CA MET A 55 -1.47 -3.92 -0.65
C MET A 55 -0.86 -5.30 -0.93
N ALA A 56 -0.30 -5.95 0.10
CA ALA A 56 0.26 -7.30 -0.02
C ALA A 56 -0.82 -8.35 -0.30
N GLU A 57 -2.01 -8.22 0.29
CA GLU A 57 -3.17 -9.08 0.00
C GLU A 57 -3.62 -8.93 -1.45
N GLU A 58 -3.80 -7.70 -1.95
CA GLU A 58 -4.14 -7.43 -3.35
C GLU A 58 -3.09 -8.00 -4.33
N MET A 59 -1.81 -7.89 -3.98
CA MET A 59 -0.74 -8.52 -4.74
C MET A 59 -0.87 -10.04 -4.76
N THR A 60 -1.08 -10.64 -3.58
CA THR A 60 -1.19 -12.08 -3.40
C THR A 60 -2.39 -12.65 -4.15
N PHE A 61 -3.57 -12.02 -4.07
CA PHE A 61 -4.76 -12.43 -4.80
C PHE A 61 -4.53 -12.43 -6.31
N GLY A 62 -3.86 -11.41 -6.85
CA GLY A 62 -3.48 -11.38 -8.25
C GLY A 62 -2.59 -12.57 -8.63
N ILE A 63 -1.55 -12.86 -7.83
CA ILE A 63 -0.61 -13.96 -8.10
C ILE A 63 -1.32 -15.31 -8.06
N ILE A 64 -2.13 -15.56 -7.02
CA ILE A 64 -2.92 -16.80 -6.89
C ILE A 64 -3.80 -17.00 -8.13
N ARG A 65 -4.48 -15.95 -8.58
CA ARG A 65 -5.35 -16.02 -9.77
C ARG A 65 -4.57 -16.20 -11.08
N GLN A 66 -3.40 -15.59 -11.20
CA GLN A 66 -2.55 -15.71 -12.39
C GLN A 66 -2.03 -17.13 -12.59
N PHE A 67 -1.65 -17.81 -11.51
CA PHE A 67 -1.02 -19.13 -11.57
C PHE A 67 -1.93 -20.28 -11.12
N CYS A 68 -3.19 -19.99 -10.76
CA CYS A 68 -4.16 -20.96 -10.24
C CYS A 68 -3.61 -21.77 -9.06
N ILE A 69 -2.88 -21.12 -8.15
CA ILE A 69 -2.29 -21.76 -6.97
C ILE A 69 -3.43 -22.15 -6.02
N ARG A 70 -3.43 -23.40 -5.56
CA ARG A 70 -4.41 -23.95 -4.61
C ARG A 70 -3.85 -24.00 -3.21
#